data_AF-A0AAX0NHT1-F1
#
_entry.id   AF-A0AAX0NHT1-F1
#
_cell.length_a   1.000
_cell.length_b   1.000
_cell.length_c   1.000
_cell.angle_alpha   90.00
_cell.angle_beta   90.00
_cell.angle_gamma   90.00
#
_symmetry.space_group_name_H-M   'P 1'
#
loop_
_entity.id
_entity.type
_entity.pdbx_description
1 polymer ?
#
loop_
_entity_poly.entity_id
_entity_poly.type
_entity_poly.pdbx_seq_one_letter_code
_entity_poly.pdbx_strand_id
1 'polypeptide(L)'
;MKTLEELIALEEKYLEELCLEFYDLVEANKLEEVKEFLKDYPVPEIFFEKCYTPYWDRENKRAIIDPVIALACAGIAYDKSKSFEMMEYFESLGLKANEVCFGYNALSRYIDRDGKNKEVIEYFFKKGCTFETYNEESGSTPLHEWILLNQPNYLEEALKLGANPNMRRIKTESEFSFSGAGETLLHRAAGSKEKPIGACVEVLIQYGADVNAANCGIYKIEDGKIEYYDPATPLDEANTYDISKNIKILKKAGAKTWEELVKEYNIDTSLEEPEQIKMYEERRKDKK
;
A
#
# COMPACT_ATOMS: atom_id res chain seq x y z
N MET A 1 -15.31 -18.00 26.95
CA MET A 1 -15.08 -16.55 26.71
C MET A 1 -13.98 -16.02 27.63
N LYS A 2 -12.86 -15.60 27.06
CA LYS A 2 -11.73 -14.96 27.76
C LYS A 2 -11.98 -13.47 27.96
N THR A 3 -11.35 -12.86 28.96
CA THR A 3 -11.36 -11.39 29.16
C THR A 3 -10.27 -10.70 28.34
N LEU A 4 -10.37 -9.39 28.17
CA LEU A 4 -9.32 -8.59 27.54
C LEU A 4 -7.99 -8.72 28.28
N GLU A 5 -7.99 -8.72 29.62
CA GLU A 5 -6.77 -8.90 30.40
C GLU A 5 -6.12 -10.27 30.15
N GLU A 6 -6.93 -11.34 30.05
CA GLU A 6 -6.44 -12.68 29.75
C GLU A 6 -5.82 -12.76 28.35
N LEU A 7 -6.35 -12.02 27.38
CA LEU A 7 -5.81 -11.97 26.01
C LEU A 7 -4.50 -11.20 25.94
N ILE A 8 -4.40 -10.05 26.60
CA ILE A 8 -3.18 -9.24 26.66
C ILE A 8 -2.06 -9.98 27.41
N ALA A 9 -2.41 -10.81 28.39
CA ALA A 9 -1.45 -11.61 29.15
C ALA A 9 -0.88 -12.80 28.37
N LEU A 10 -1.41 -13.13 27.18
CA LEU A 10 -0.84 -14.18 26.34
C LEU A 10 0.52 -13.73 25.81
N GLU A 11 1.48 -14.66 25.79
CA GLU A 11 2.75 -14.40 25.11
C GLU A 11 2.51 -14.22 23.61
N GLU A 12 3.30 -13.33 22.98
CA GLU A 12 3.21 -12.98 21.57
C GLU A 12 3.12 -14.19 20.64
N LYS A 13 3.92 -15.24 20.90
CA LYS A 13 3.89 -16.49 20.13
C LYS A 13 2.51 -17.16 20.13
N TYR A 14 1.82 -17.16 21.28
CA TYR A 14 0.48 -17.74 21.36
C TYR A 14 -0.56 -16.88 20.63
N LEU A 15 -0.40 -15.56 20.63
CA LEU A 15 -1.27 -14.67 19.84
C LEU A 15 -1.07 -14.90 18.34
N GLU A 16 0.17 -15.08 17.88
CA GLU A 16 0.46 -15.40 16.49
C GLU A 16 -0.17 -16.75 16.07
N GLU A 17 0.02 -17.80 16.88
CA GLU A 17 -0.60 -19.11 16.66
C GLU A 17 -2.13 -19.02 16.63
N LEU A 18 -2.73 -18.24 17.54
CA LEU A 18 -4.17 -18.00 17.60
C LEU A 18 -4.69 -17.34 16.31
N CYS A 19 -3.99 -16.32 15.81
CA CYS A 19 -4.37 -15.62 14.59
C CYS A 19 -4.28 -16.53 13.37
N LEU A 20 -3.20 -17.33 13.26
CA LEU A 20 -3.03 -18.30 12.18
C LEU A 20 -4.12 -19.37 12.20
N GLU A 21 -4.43 -19.94 13.37
CA GLU A 21 -5.53 -20.90 13.54
C GLU A 21 -6.85 -20.30 13.06
N PHE A 22 -7.16 -19.07 13.47
CA PHE A 22 -8.37 -18.39 13.03
C PHE A 22 -8.41 -18.21 11.51
N TYR A 23 -7.35 -17.69 10.89
CA TYR A 23 -7.32 -17.48 9.44
C TYR A 23 -7.43 -18.80 8.66
N ASP A 24 -6.81 -19.88 9.14
CA ASP A 24 -6.92 -21.21 8.54
C ASP A 24 -8.37 -21.73 8.55
N LEU A 25 -9.10 -21.54 9.66
CA LEU A 25 -10.52 -21.90 9.75
C LEU A 25 -11.35 -21.11 8.73
N VAL A 26 -11.06 -19.82 8.58
CA VAL A 26 -11.74 -18.94 7.63
C VAL A 26 -11.46 -19.36 6.19
N GLU A 27 -10.20 -19.51 5.78
CA GLU A 27 -9.81 -19.89 4.42
C GLU A 27 -10.25 -21.31 4.04
N ALA A 28 -10.45 -22.19 5.03
CA ALA A 28 -11.06 -23.51 4.87
C ALA A 28 -12.59 -23.48 4.76
N ASN A 29 -13.22 -22.29 4.84
CA ASN A 29 -14.66 -22.09 4.82
C ASN A 29 -15.41 -22.84 5.94
N LYS A 30 -14.82 -22.93 7.15
CA LYS A 30 -15.38 -23.66 8.28
C LYS A 30 -16.21 -22.74 9.18
N LEU A 31 -17.32 -22.22 8.66
CA LEU A 31 -18.13 -21.18 9.32
C LEU A 31 -18.57 -21.54 10.74
N GLU A 32 -19.00 -22.78 10.98
CA GLU A 32 -19.43 -23.20 12.32
C GLU A 32 -18.26 -23.31 13.31
N GLU A 33 -17.06 -23.69 12.85
CA GLU A 33 -15.85 -23.71 13.67
C GLU A 33 -15.38 -22.27 13.99
N VAL A 34 -15.50 -21.34 13.03
CA VAL A 34 -15.25 -19.91 13.27
C VAL A 34 -16.21 -19.33 14.30
N LYS A 35 -17.51 -19.67 14.22
CA LYS A 35 -18.50 -19.25 15.23
C LYS A 35 -18.19 -19.83 16.60
N GLU A 36 -17.80 -21.09 16.67
CA GLU A 36 -17.41 -21.74 17.93
C GLU A 36 -16.17 -21.08 18.53
N PHE A 37 -15.13 -20.85 17.72
CA PHE A 37 -13.92 -20.15 18.11
C PHE A 37 -14.25 -18.80 18.76
N LEU A 38 -15.10 -17.99 18.11
CA LEU A 38 -15.48 -16.67 18.61
C LEU A 38 -16.38 -16.69 19.86
N LYS A 39 -16.90 -17.85 20.31
CA LYS A 39 -17.56 -17.92 21.64
C LYS A 39 -16.55 -17.77 22.78
N ASP A 40 -15.31 -18.20 22.53
CA ASP A 40 -14.24 -18.06 23.51
C ASP A 40 -13.52 -16.72 23.45
N TYR A 41 -13.76 -15.91 22.41
CA TYR A 41 -13.09 -14.65 22.18
C TYR A 41 -14.09 -13.52 21.91
N PRO A 42 -14.22 -12.53 22.82
CA PRO A 42 -15.10 -11.39 22.60
C PRO A 42 -14.79 -10.63 21.29
N VAL A 43 -15.82 -10.37 20.48
CA VAL A 43 -15.69 -9.74 19.16
C VAL A 43 -15.07 -8.34 19.22
N PRO A 44 -15.51 -7.43 20.11
CA PRO A 44 -14.89 -6.11 20.19
C PRO A 44 -13.39 -6.17 20.48
N GLU A 45 -13.01 -7.01 21.42
CA GLU A 45 -11.64 -7.17 21.89
C GLU A 45 -10.72 -7.79 20.85
N ILE A 46 -11.21 -8.78 20.09
CA ILE A 46 -10.37 -9.49 19.12
C ILE A 46 -10.21 -8.75 17.80
N PHE A 47 -11.24 -8.00 17.35
CA PHE A 47 -11.23 -7.32 16.04
C PHE A 47 -11.03 -5.81 16.09
N PHE A 48 -11.44 -5.13 17.17
CA PHE A 48 -11.50 -3.66 17.18
C PHE A 48 -10.58 -3.03 18.23
N GLU A 49 -10.43 -3.64 19.41
CA GLU A 49 -9.55 -3.11 20.44
C GLU A 49 -8.09 -3.27 20.06
N LYS A 50 -7.37 -2.15 19.96
CA LYS A 50 -5.93 -2.12 19.73
C LYS A 50 -5.22 -2.42 21.05
N CYS A 51 -5.02 -3.70 21.36
CA CYS A 51 -4.59 -4.16 22.69
C CYS A 51 -3.20 -4.82 22.73
N TYR A 52 -2.61 -5.15 21.59
CA TYR A 52 -1.30 -5.82 21.50
C TYR A 52 -0.30 -5.03 20.64
N THR A 53 0.97 -5.00 21.03
CA THR A 53 2.08 -4.39 20.28
C THR A 53 3.04 -5.49 19.83
N PRO A 54 3.20 -5.73 18.52
CA PRO A 54 4.16 -6.71 18.06
C PRO A 54 5.61 -6.25 18.28
N TYR A 55 6.55 -7.19 18.41
CA TYR A 55 7.94 -6.85 18.76
C TYR A 55 8.62 -5.87 17.78
N TRP A 56 8.19 -5.91 16.52
CA TRP A 56 8.72 -5.12 15.40
C TRP A 56 8.06 -3.75 15.25
N ASP A 57 6.95 -3.51 15.94
CA ASP A 57 6.21 -2.24 15.94
C ASP A 57 5.72 -1.97 17.37
N ARG A 58 6.65 -1.39 18.15
CA ARG A 58 6.46 -1.11 19.58
C ARG A 58 5.65 0.15 19.84
N GLU A 59 5.41 0.95 18.82
CA GLU A 59 4.75 2.24 18.94
C GLU A 59 3.24 2.12 18.69
N ASN A 60 2.82 1.11 17.91
CA ASN A 60 1.43 0.96 17.51
C ASN A 60 0.79 -0.30 18.08
N LYS A 61 -0.30 -0.08 18.81
CA LYS A 61 -1.18 -1.17 19.22
C LYS A 61 -2.04 -1.65 18.05
N ARG A 62 -2.31 -2.94 18.03
CA ARG A 62 -3.06 -3.65 17.00
C ARG A 62 -4.20 -4.45 17.62
N ALA A 63 -5.25 -4.65 16.82
CA ALA A 63 -6.22 -5.70 17.07
C ALA A 63 -5.50 -7.05 16.99
N ILE A 64 -5.98 -8.04 17.75
CA ILE A 64 -5.39 -9.38 17.73
C ILE A 64 -5.60 -10.00 16.34
N ILE A 65 -6.86 -10.00 15.86
CA ILE A 65 -7.20 -10.36 14.50
C ILE A 65 -7.41 -9.08 13.69
N ASP A 66 -6.67 -8.95 12.59
CA ASP A 66 -6.83 -7.84 11.66
C ASP A 66 -8.15 -8.02 10.89
N PRO A 67 -9.13 -7.10 11.03
CA PRO A 67 -10.46 -7.27 10.46
C PRO A 67 -10.45 -7.29 8.92
N VAL A 68 -9.53 -6.57 8.27
CA VAL A 68 -9.45 -6.56 6.81
C VAL A 68 -8.76 -7.83 6.28
N ILE A 69 -7.86 -8.44 7.06
CA ILE A 69 -7.32 -9.77 6.76
C ILE A 69 -8.42 -10.83 6.89
N ALA A 70 -9.21 -10.80 7.96
CA ALA A 70 -10.30 -11.77 8.16
C ALA A 70 -11.29 -11.77 6.97
N LEU A 71 -11.68 -10.58 6.50
CA LEU A 71 -12.52 -10.43 5.32
C LEU A 71 -11.83 -10.90 4.03
N ALA A 72 -10.53 -10.62 3.86
CA ALA A 72 -9.76 -11.12 2.72
C ALA A 72 -9.67 -12.65 2.69
N CYS A 73 -9.40 -13.29 3.84
CA CYS A 73 -9.41 -14.75 4.00
C CYS A 73 -10.80 -15.34 3.67
N ALA A 74 -11.89 -14.68 4.08
CA ALA A 74 -13.24 -15.08 3.71
C ALA A 74 -13.49 -14.95 2.18
N GLY A 75 -12.88 -13.94 1.54
CA GLY A 75 -12.80 -13.83 0.08
C GLY A 75 -12.09 -15.02 -0.57
N ILE A 76 -10.97 -15.50 0.00
CA ILE A 76 -10.27 -16.71 -0.47
C ILE A 76 -11.15 -17.96 -0.29
N ALA A 77 -11.88 -18.04 0.82
CA ALA A 77 -12.80 -19.14 1.10
C ALA A 77 -13.92 -19.25 0.04
N TYR A 78 -14.39 -18.12 -0.50
CA TYR A 78 -15.38 -18.08 -1.59
C TYR A 78 -14.92 -18.88 -2.80
N ASP A 79 -13.63 -18.93 -3.11
CA ASP A 79 -13.16 -19.68 -4.28
C ASP A 79 -13.46 -21.18 -4.20
N LYS A 80 -13.55 -21.72 -2.98
CA LYS A 80 -13.93 -23.11 -2.70
C LYS A 80 -15.43 -23.27 -2.52
N SER A 81 -16.08 -22.36 -1.79
CA SER A 81 -17.47 -22.51 -1.35
C SER A 81 -18.50 -21.92 -2.32
N LYS A 82 -18.11 -20.92 -3.11
CA LYS A 82 -19.00 -20.07 -3.92
C LYS A 82 -20.13 -19.43 -3.11
N SER A 83 -19.84 -19.11 -1.84
CA SER A 83 -20.79 -18.51 -0.90
C SER A 83 -20.18 -17.30 -0.19
N PHE A 84 -20.95 -16.22 -0.09
CA PHE A 84 -20.57 -15.00 0.64
C PHE A 84 -20.85 -15.10 2.15
N GLU A 85 -21.44 -16.21 2.63
CA GLU A 85 -21.91 -16.36 4.02
C GLU A 85 -20.83 -16.04 5.08
N MET A 86 -19.57 -16.41 4.85
CA MET A 86 -18.48 -16.10 5.78
C MET A 86 -18.21 -14.58 5.85
N MET A 87 -18.18 -13.89 4.71
CA MET A 87 -18.03 -12.43 4.65
C MET A 87 -19.23 -11.73 5.28
N GLU A 88 -20.45 -12.17 4.95
CA GLU A 88 -21.69 -11.63 5.51
C GLU A 88 -21.78 -11.83 7.03
N TYR A 89 -21.28 -12.98 7.52
CA TYR A 89 -21.16 -13.22 8.96
C TYR A 89 -20.21 -12.22 9.61
N PHE A 90 -19.02 -12.00 9.07
CA PHE A 90 -18.08 -11.00 9.60
C PHE A 90 -18.63 -9.58 9.54
N GLU A 91 -19.33 -9.21 8.47
CA GLU A 91 -20.02 -7.92 8.39
C GLU A 91 -21.14 -7.80 9.43
N SER A 92 -21.84 -8.89 9.76
CA SER A 92 -22.85 -8.91 10.83
C SER A 92 -22.23 -8.68 12.22
N LEU A 93 -20.94 -8.97 12.39
CA LEU A 93 -20.15 -8.66 13.59
C LEU A 93 -19.61 -7.22 13.59
N GLY A 94 -19.83 -6.45 12.52
CA GLY A 94 -19.46 -5.05 12.39
C GLY A 94 -18.18 -4.78 11.60
N LEU A 95 -17.51 -5.81 11.07
CA LEU A 95 -16.33 -5.63 10.22
C LEU A 95 -16.72 -4.93 8.92
N LYS A 96 -15.86 -4.04 8.43
CA LYS A 96 -16.10 -3.28 7.19
C LYS A 96 -15.00 -3.54 6.18
N ALA A 97 -15.37 -3.98 4.98
CA ALA A 97 -14.40 -4.30 3.93
C ALA A 97 -13.56 -3.10 3.48
N ASN A 98 -14.12 -1.88 3.54
CA ASN A 98 -13.44 -0.65 3.17
C ASN A 98 -12.70 0.03 4.32
N GLU A 99 -12.68 -0.58 5.52
CA GLU A 99 -11.80 -0.13 6.59
C GLU A 99 -10.34 -0.21 6.13
N VAL A 100 -9.50 0.69 6.64
CA VAL A 100 -8.09 0.77 6.28
C VAL A 100 -7.27 0.43 7.51
N CYS A 101 -6.50 -0.66 7.42
CA CYS A 101 -5.54 -1.08 8.43
C CYS A 101 -4.15 -1.10 7.81
N PHE A 102 -3.24 -0.24 8.30
CA PHE A 102 -1.89 -0.07 7.79
C PHE A 102 -1.83 0.24 6.29
N GLY A 103 -2.79 1.02 5.81
CA GLY A 103 -2.91 1.38 4.39
C GLY A 103 -3.61 0.35 3.51
N TYR A 104 -4.04 -0.78 4.04
CA TYR A 104 -4.76 -1.81 3.28
C TYR A 104 -6.23 -1.90 3.68
N ASN A 105 -7.08 -2.19 2.71
CA ASN A 105 -8.45 -2.66 2.93
C ASN A 105 -8.60 -4.14 2.52
N ALA A 106 -9.81 -4.69 2.66
CA ALA A 106 -10.06 -6.11 2.38
C ALA A 106 -9.74 -6.50 0.93
N LEU A 107 -9.99 -5.63 -0.06
CA LEU A 107 -9.66 -5.90 -1.46
C LEU A 107 -8.15 -6.01 -1.67
N SER A 108 -7.39 -5.05 -1.17
CA SER A 108 -5.92 -5.10 -1.30
C SER A 108 -5.34 -6.32 -0.58
N ARG A 109 -5.80 -6.64 0.63
CA ARG A 109 -5.37 -7.87 1.34
C ARG A 109 -5.80 -9.16 0.65
N TYR A 110 -6.92 -9.15 -0.08
CA TYR A 110 -7.35 -10.30 -0.87
C TYR A 110 -6.40 -10.54 -2.04
N ILE A 111 -5.98 -9.47 -2.74
CA ILE A 111 -4.98 -9.56 -3.82
C ILE A 111 -3.61 -10.01 -3.29
N ASP A 112 -3.17 -9.51 -2.11
CA ASP A 112 -1.94 -9.96 -1.43
C ASP A 112 -1.90 -11.46 -1.16
N ARG A 113 -3.07 -12.10 -1.16
CA ARG A 113 -3.28 -13.54 -0.91
C ARG A 113 -3.61 -14.29 -2.20
N ASP A 114 -3.14 -13.81 -3.34
CA ASP A 114 -3.40 -14.38 -4.68
C ASP A 114 -4.88 -14.41 -5.11
N GLY A 115 -5.71 -13.62 -4.43
CA GLY A 115 -7.14 -13.48 -4.73
C GLY A 115 -7.38 -12.82 -6.08
N LYS A 116 -8.16 -13.47 -6.95
CA LYS A 116 -8.46 -13.03 -8.32
C LYS A 116 -9.89 -13.31 -8.79
N ASN A 117 -10.74 -13.76 -7.88
CA ASN A 117 -12.12 -14.08 -8.19
C ASN A 117 -12.90 -12.81 -8.51
N LYS A 118 -13.48 -12.74 -9.70
CA LYS A 118 -14.20 -11.56 -10.17
C LYS A 118 -15.40 -11.22 -9.29
N GLU A 119 -16.17 -12.21 -8.85
CA GLU A 119 -17.33 -12.00 -7.99
C GLU A 119 -16.93 -11.45 -6.62
N VAL A 120 -15.81 -11.90 -6.05
CA VAL A 120 -15.25 -11.38 -4.78
C VAL A 120 -14.72 -9.96 -4.95
N ILE A 121 -14.00 -9.68 -6.03
CA ILE A 121 -13.50 -8.34 -6.34
C ILE A 121 -14.68 -7.36 -6.50
N GLU A 122 -15.70 -7.73 -7.27
CA GLU A 122 -16.92 -6.92 -7.44
C GLU A 122 -17.67 -6.73 -6.11
N TYR A 123 -17.67 -7.75 -5.24
CA TYR A 123 -18.24 -7.64 -3.90
C TYR A 123 -17.50 -6.57 -3.08
N PHE A 124 -16.17 -6.61 -3.02
CA PHE A 124 -15.39 -5.63 -2.27
C PHE A 124 -15.52 -4.22 -2.83
N PHE A 125 -15.57 -4.04 -4.16
CA PHE A 125 -15.88 -2.74 -4.75
C PHE A 125 -17.27 -2.22 -4.35
N LYS A 126 -18.30 -3.07 -4.33
CA LYS A 126 -19.65 -2.69 -3.86
C LYS A 126 -19.66 -2.29 -2.38
N LYS A 127 -18.71 -2.79 -1.58
CA LYS A 127 -18.50 -2.40 -0.18
C LYS A 127 -17.63 -1.15 -0.01
N GLY A 128 -17.21 -0.52 -1.10
CA GLY A 128 -16.46 0.74 -1.09
C GLY A 128 -14.95 0.58 -0.96
N CYS A 129 -14.39 -0.62 -1.18
CA CYS A 129 -12.94 -0.78 -1.28
C CYS A 129 -12.39 -0.01 -2.48
N THR A 130 -11.17 0.50 -2.34
CA THR A 130 -10.45 1.29 -3.35
C THR A 130 -8.94 1.05 -3.20
N PHE A 131 -8.12 1.44 -4.17
CA PHE A 131 -6.65 1.30 -4.07
C PHE A 131 -5.97 2.53 -3.46
N GLU A 132 -6.68 3.66 -3.43
CA GLU A 132 -6.30 4.98 -2.94
C GLU A 132 -6.38 5.06 -1.40
N THR A 133 -5.84 4.03 -0.75
CA THR A 133 -5.69 3.94 0.71
C THR A 133 -4.24 4.22 1.08
N TYR A 134 -4.04 4.78 2.27
CA TYR A 134 -2.74 5.26 2.72
C TYR A 134 -2.42 4.74 4.10
N ASN A 135 -1.20 4.25 4.27
CA ASN A 135 -0.62 3.89 5.55
C ASN A 135 -0.31 5.18 6.33
N GLU A 136 -0.80 5.25 7.55
CA GLU A 136 -0.75 6.40 8.45
C GLU A 136 0.67 6.79 8.87
N GLU A 137 1.63 5.87 8.82
CA GLU A 137 3.03 6.13 9.21
C GLU A 137 3.89 6.51 8.01
N SER A 138 3.87 5.68 6.98
CA SER A 138 4.76 5.83 5.83
C SER A 138 4.18 6.71 4.72
N GLY A 139 2.85 6.93 4.74
CA GLY A 139 2.14 7.57 3.63
C GLY A 139 2.05 6.71 2.38
N SER A 140 2.46 5.45 2.45
CA SER A 140 2.43 4.48 1.34
C SER A 140 1.03 4.02 1.03
N THR A 141 0.85 3.59 -0.21
CA THR A 141 -0.36 2.86 -0.61
C THR A 141 -0.01 1.37 -0.77
N PRO A 142 -1.00 0.45 -0.85
CA PRO A 142 -0.72 -0.96 -1.08
C PRO A 142 0.17 -1.20 -2.31
N LEU A 143 -0.02 -0.41 -3.37
CA LEU A 143 0.79 -0.50 -4.59
C LEU A 143 2.27 -0.14 -4.34
N HIS A 144 2.59 0.79 -3.43
CA HIS A 144 3.98 1.10 -3.07
C HIS A 144 4.63 -0.09 -2.35
N GLU A 145 3.88 -0.76 -1.48
CA GLU A 145 4.36 -1.94 -0.75
C GLU A 145 4.58 -3.13 -1.69
N TRP A 146 3.69 -3.36 -2.66
CA TRP A 146 3.92 -4.37 -3.70
C TRP A 146 5.17 -4.08 -4.54
N ILE A 147 5.48 -2.81 -4.80
CA ILE A 147 6.71 -2.43 -5.49
C ILE A 147 7.93 -2.67 -4.61
N LEU A 148 7.86 -2.33 -3.32
CA LEU A 148 8.92 -2.60 -2.33
C LEU A 148 9.25 -4.09 -2.28
N LEU A 149 8.23 -4.96 -2.28
CA LEU A 149 8.37 -6.41 -2.23
C LEU A 149 8.54 -7.06 -3.62
N ASN A 150 8.64 -6.24 -4.67
CA ASN A 150 8.73 -6.64 -6.07
C ASN A 150 7.69 -7.69 -6.49
N GLN A 151 6.41 -7.37 -6.27
CA GLN A 151 5.23 -8.15 -6.62
C GLN A 151 4.54 -7.56 -7.87
N PRO A 152 5.13 -7.70 -9.08
CA PRO A 152 4.57 -7.12 -10.30
C PRO A 152 3.19 -7.70 -10.65
N ASN A 153 2.87 -8.93 -10.23
CA ASN A 153 1.58 -9.55 -10.51
C ASN A 153 0.44 -8.86 -9.74
N TYR A 154 0.64 -8.56 -8.45
CA TYR A 154 -0.35 -7.85 -7.63
C TYR A 154 -0.54 -6.42 -8.11
N LEU A 155 0.57 -5.77 -8.42
CA LEU A 155 0.57 -4.43 -9.02
C LEU A 155 -0.19 -4.42 -10.34
N GLU A 156 0.07 -5.37 -11.25
CA GLU A 156 -0.62 -5.44 -12.53
C GLU A 156 -2.12 -5.69 -12.36
N GLU A 157 -2.51 -6.59 -11.44
CA GLU A 157 -3.92 -6.88 -11.18
C GLU A 157 -4.67 -5.64 -10.70
N ALA A 158 -4.12 -4.90 -9.72
CA ALA A 158 -4.75 -3.67 -9.26
C ALA A 158 -4.88 -2.60 -10.35
N LEU A 159 -3.85 -2.46 -11.21
CA LEU A 159 -3.89 -1.52 -12.34
C LEU A 159 -4.94 -1.94 -13.39
N LYS A 160 -5.10 -3.24 -13.67
CA LYS A 160 -6.21 -3.75 -14.51
C LYS A 160 -7.57 -3.43 -13.92
N LEU A 161 -7.68 -3.46 -12.59
CA LEU A 161 -8.89 -3.14 -11.84
C LEU A 161 -9.13 -1.62 -11.68
N GLY A 162 -8.27 -0.78 -12.25
CA GLY A 162 -8.46 0.67 -12.31
C GLY A 162 -7.72 1.48 -11.25
N ALA A 163 -6.78 0.88 -10.52
CA ALA A 163 -5.89 1.64 -9.64
C ALA A 163 -5.13 2.73 -10.43
N ASN A 164 -4.96 3.90 -9.82
CA ASN A 164 -4.23 4.99 -10.47
C ASN A 164 -2.71 4.69 -10.53
N PRO A 165 -2.09 4.58 -11.73
CA PRO A 165 -0.65 4.30 -11.87
C PRO A 165 0.26 5.46 -11.42
N ASN A 166 -0.32 6.64 -11.20
CA ASN A 166 0.38 7.86 -10.80
C ASN A 166 0.14 8.22 -9.33
N MET A 167 -0.31 7.26 -8.52
CA MET A 167 -0.44 7.47 -7.09
C MET A 167 0.88 7.91 -6.47
N ARG A 168 0.78 8.83 -5.52
CA ARG A 168 1.89 9.40 -4.79
C ARG A 168 1.79 9.07 -3.31
N ARG A 169 2.92 8.78 -2.68
CA ARG A 169 3.03 8.78 -1.21
C ARG A 169 2.58 10.13 -0.66
N ILE A 170 1.95 10.13 0.50
CA ILE A 170 1.52 11.36 1.17
C ILE A 170 2.40 11.64 2.39
N LYS A 171 2.53 12.92 2.76
CA LYS A 171 3.06 13.27 4.07
C LYS A 171 2.02 12.92 5.14
N THR A 172 2.44 12.27 6.20
CA THR A 172 1.62 11.98 7.38
C THR A 172 2.15 12.75 8.59
N GLU A 173 1.58 12.51 9.77
CA GLU A 173 2.09 13.06 11.03
C GLU A 173 3.43 12.43 11.44
N SER A 174 3.73 11.24 10.93
CA SER A 174 4.98 10.53 11.20
C SER A 174 6.11 11.06 10.32
N GLU A 175 7.26 11.31 10.94
CA GLU A 175 8.48 11.72 10.25
C GLU A 175 8.99 10.66 9.25
N PHE A 176 8.60 9.39 9.43
CA PHE A 176 8.94 8.31 8.50
C PHE A 176 8.33 8.50 7.10
N SER A 177 7.28 9.33 6.97
CA SER A 177 6.69 9.66 5.67
C SER A 177 7.44 10.77 4.90
N PHE A 178 8.31 11.54 5.57
CA PHE A 178 8.77 12.83 5.05
C PHE A 178 9.60 12.70 3.78
N SER A 179 10.62 11.83 3.79
CA SER A 179 11.52 11.66 2.65
C SER A 179 10.81 11.08 1.43
N GLY A 180 9.83 10.19 1.65
CA GLY A 180 9.06 9.57 0.57
C GLY A 180 7.85 10.38 0.11
N ALA A 181 7.49 11.47 0.79
CA ALA A 181 6.29 12.24 0.45
C ALA A 181 6.35 12.76 -0.99
N GLY A 182 5.28 12.54 -1.76
CA GLY A 182 5.18 12.95 -3.16
C GLY A 182 5.83 11.99 -4.16
N GLU A 183 6.61 10.99 -3.73
CA GLU A 183 7.11 9.93 -4.62
C GLU A 183 5.96 9.24 -5.34
N THR A 184 6.04 9.12 -6.66
CA THR A 184 5.10 8.26 -7.40
C THR A 184 5.51 6.79 -7.28
N LEU A 185 4.58 5.89 -7.59
CA LEU A 185 4.88 4.46 -7.78
C LEU A 185 6.12 4.22 -8.66
N LEU A 186 6.28 5.02 -9.73
CA LEU A 186 7.40 4.87 -10.66
C LEU A 186 8.74 5.36 -10.09
N HIS A 187 8.77 6.36 -9.20
CA HIS A 187 9.99 6.73 -8.48
C HIS A 187 10.48 5.54 -7.64
N ARG A 188 9.58 4.97 -6.82
CA ARG A 188 9.88 3.83 -5.97
C ARG A 188 10.36 2.61 -6.77
N ALA A 189 9.69 2.30 -7.88
CA ALA A 189 10.06 1.18 -8.74
C ALA A 189 11.39 1.39 -9.45
N ALA A 190 11.67 2.63 -9.88
CA ALA A 190 12.90 2.98 -10.58
C ALA A 190 14.16 2.79 -9.73
N GLY A 191 14.08 3.12 -8.44
CA GLY A 191 15.15 2.92 -7.44
C GLY A 191 15.30 1.49 -6.91
N SER A 192 14.45 0.54 -7.33
CA SER A 192 14.48 -0.84 -6.81
C SER A 192 15.53 -1.72 -7.49
N LYS A 193 16.32 -2.43 -6.67
CA LYS A 193 17.30 -3.46 -7.09
C LYS A 193 16.76 -4.89 -6.96
N GLU A 194 15.50 -5.05 -6.56
CA GLU A 194 14.89 -6.35 -6.34
C GLU A 194 14.75 -7.14 -7.63
N LYS A 195 14.97 -8.46 -7.56
CA LYS A 195 14.91 -9.34 -8.73
C LYS A 195 13.50 -9.92 -8.91
N PRO A 196 13.00 -10.04 -10.16
CA PRO A 196 13.62 -9.59 -11.41
C PRO A 196 13.57 -8.06 -11.58
N ILE A 197 14.74 -7.43 -11.75
CA ILE A 197 14.88 -5.98 -11.84
C ILE A 197 14.03 -5.45 -13.01
N GLY A 198 13.32 -4.35 -12.78
CA GLY A 198 12.53 -3.64 -13.80
C GLY A 198 11.14 -4.20 -14.07
N ALA A 199 10.73 -5.31 -13.44
CA ALA A 199 9.40 -5.88 -13.66
C ALA A 199 8.28 -4.88 -13.27
N CYS A 200 8.36 -4.27 -12.09
CA CYS A 200 7.40 -3.25 -11.69
C CYS A 200 7.46 -1.98 -12.56
N VAL A 201 8.65 -1.60 -13.04
CA VAL A 201 8.82 -0.44 -13.94
C VAL A 201 8.10 -0.68 -15.28
N GLU A 202 8.27 -1.88 -15.86
CA GLU A 202 7.61 -2.27 -17.11
C GLU A 202 6.08 -2.27 -16.96
N VAL A 203 5.56 -2.84 -15.87
CA VAL A 203 4.12 -2.82 -15.55
C VAL A 203 3.61 -1.40 -15.41
N LEU A 204 4.24 -0.54 -14.61
CA LEU A 204 3.76 0.84 -14.42
C LEU A 204 3.72 1.63 -15.73
N ILE A 205 4.76 1.52 -16.57
CA ILE A 205 4.80 2.19 -17.88
C ILE A 205 3.69 1.66 -18.79
N GLN A 206 3.46 0.34 -18.82
CA GLN A 206 2.40 -0.27 -19.63
C GLN A 206 1.02 0.29 -19.29
N TYR A 207 0.74 0.58 -18.01
CA TYR A 207 -0.54 1.09 -17.55
C TYR A 207 -0.59 2.63 -17.44
N GLY A 208 0.38 3.35 -17.99
CA GLY A 208 0.32 4.81 -18.14
C GLY A 208 0.87 5.61 -16.96
N ALA A 209 1.83 5.07 -16.22
CA ALA A 209 2.62 5.88 -15.30
C ALA A 209 3.39 6.98 -16.05
N ASP A 210 3.39 8.19 -15.50
CA ASP A 210 4.11 9.33 -16.04
C ASP A 210 5.61 9.19 -15.77
N VAL A 211 6.33 8.82 -16.82
CA VAL A 211 7.79 8.63 -16.80
C VAL A 211 8.58 9.89 -16.50
N ASN A 212 7.95 11.06 -16.60
CA ASN A 212 8.54 12.37 -16.33
C ASN A 212 7.88 13.06 -15.14
N ALA A 213 7.14 12.34 -14.29
CA ALA A 213 6.68 12.90 -13.03
C ALA A 213 7.89 13.39 -12.21
N ALA A 214 7.78 14.57 -11.61
CA ALA A 214 8.77 15.07 -10.66
C ALA A 214 8.23 15.03 -9.23
N ASN A 215 9.10 14.86 -8.25
CA ASN A 215 8.84 15.08 -6.83
C ASN A 215 10.07 15.70 -6.13
N CYS A 216 9.88 16.22 -4.93
CA CYS A 216 10.95 16.57 -3.99
C CYS A 216 10.51 16.12 -2.59
N GLY A 217 11.23 15.17 -2.00
CA GLY A 217 10.95 14.70 -0.64
C GLY A 217 11.28 15.76 0.40
N ILE A 218 10.76 15.59 1.62
CA ILE A 218 11.17 16.42 2.76
C ILE A 218 12.41 15.79 3.40
N TYR A 219 13.52 16.54 3.43
CA TYR A 219 14.77 16.10 4.06
C TYR A 219 14.69 16.20 5.58
N LYS A 220 14.30 17.36 6.11
CA LYS A 220 14.08 17.58 7.54
C LYS A 220 13.16 18.77 7.78
N ILE A 221 12.68 18.87 9.02
CA ILE A 221 11.96 20.03 9.53
C ILE A 221 12.73 20.55 10.74
N GLU A 222 13.19 21.79 10.69
CA GLU A 222 13.95 22.43 11.77
C GLU A 222 13.35 23.81 12.06
N ASP A 223 12.96 24.06 13.31
CA ASP A 223 12.32 25.31 13.75
C ASP A 223 11.13 25.75 12.88
N GLY A 224 10.35 24.78 12.39
CA GLY A 224 9.19 25.03 11.53
C GLY A 224 9.53 25.34 10.06
N LYS A 225 10.81 25.32 9.68
CA LYS A 225 11.25 25.39 8.28
C LYS A 225 11.42 23.98 7.72
N ILE A 226 10.98 23.80 6.48
CA ILE A 226 11.13 22.54 5.76
C ILE A 226 12.33 22.67 4.83
N GLU A 227 13.26 21.73 4.92
CA GLU A 227 14.31 21.55 3.92
C GLU A 227 13.90 20.37 3.02
N TYR A 228 14.00 20.57 1.71
CA TYR A 228 13.65 19.57 0.70
C TYR A 228 14.90 18.90 0.13
N TYR A 229 14.73 17.70 -0.40
CA TYR A 229 15.68 17.14 -1.36
C TYR A 229 15.57 17.86 -2.69
N ASP A 230 16.64 17.84 -3.49
CA ASP A 230 16.60 18.28 -4.88
C ASP A 230 15.47 17.54 -5.64
N PRO A 231 14.77 18.20 -6.57
CA PRO A 231 13.73 17.53 -7.33
C PRO A 231 14.31 16.39 -8.15
N ALA A 232 13.58 15.28 -8.18
CA ALA A 232 13.95 14.07 -8.88
C ALA A 232 12.82 13.59 -9.78
N THR A 233 13.21 12.92 -10.86
CA THR A 233 12.33 12.11 -11.72
C THR A 233 12.60 10.62 -11.47
N PRO A 234 11.77 9.70 -11.98
CA PRO A 234 12.09 8.27 -11.95
C PRO A 234 13.43 7.94 -12.62
N LEU A 235 13.85 8.70 -13.65
CA LEU A 235 15.15 8.48 -14.28
C LEU A 235 16.29 8.90 -13.37
N ASP A 236 16.14 9.99 -12.61
CA ASP A 236 17.13 10.41 -11.61
C ASP A 236 17.28 9.37 -10.52
N GLU A 237 16.17 8.83 -10.00
CA GLU A 237 16.19 7.73 -9.02
C GLU A 237 16.97 6.51 -9.55
N ALA A 238 16.67 6.05 -10.76
CA ALA A 238 17.40 4.93 -11.35
C ALA A 238 18.89 5.21 -11.55
N ASN A 239 19.27 6.46 -11.87
CA ASN A 239 20.66 6.89 -12.02
C ASN A 239 21.39 6.95 -10.67
N THR A 240 20.78 7.53 -9.64
CA THR A 240 21.34 7.64 -8.28
C THR A 240 21.79 6.28 -7.74
N TYR A 241 21.02 5.23 -8.03
CA TYR A 241 21.32 3.88 -7.57
C TYR A 241 22.06 2.99 -8.59
N ASP A 242 22.44 3.54 -9.75
CA ASP A 242 23.09 2.85 -10.88
C ASP A 242 22.35 1.57 -11.34
N ILE A 243 21.04 1.70 -11.56
CA ILE A 243 20.17 0.56 -11.93
C ILE A 243 20.07 0.49 -13.45
N SER A 244 21.16 0.03 -14.07
CA SER A 244 21.34 -0.05 -15.53
C SER A 244 20.14 -0.58 -16.33
N LYS A 245 19.39 -1.56 -15.80
CA LYS A 245 18.20 -2.09 -16.49
C LYS A 245 17.03 -1.08 -16.46
N ASN A 246 16.72 -0.50 -15.30
CA ASN A 246 15.64 0.48 -15.15
C ASN A 246 15.95 1.76 -15.95
N ILE A 247 17.21 2.23 -15.93
CA ILE A 247 17.67 3.36 -16.76
C ILE A 247 17.34 3.13 -18.24
N LYS A 248 17.62 1.93 -18.77
CA LYS A 248 17.34 1.59 -20.18
C LYS A 248 15.85 1.57 -20.48
N ILE A 249 15.04 0.99 -19.59
CA ILE A 249 13.57 0.92 -19.76
C ILE A 249 12.97 2.33 -19.77
N LEU A 250 13.33 3.15 -18.78
CA LEU A 250 12.84 4.52 -18.63
C LEU A 250 13.23 5.40 -19.82
N LYS A 251 14.50 5.37 -20.25
CA LYS A 251 14.96 6.11 -21.44
C LYS A 251 14.21 5.69 -22.71
N LYS A 252 13.96 4.38 -22.89
CA LYS A 252 13.18 3.87 -24.01
C LYS A 252 11.74 4.39 -24.00
N ALA A 253 11.17 4.62 -22.81
CA ALA A 253 9.84 5.19 -22.63
C ALA A 253 9.80 6.73 -22.70
N GLY A 254 10.94 7.40 -22.95
CA GLY A 254 11.01 8.86 -23.06
C GLY A 254 11.13 9.59 -21.72
N ALA A 255 11.56 8.91 -20.67
CA ALA A 255 11.93 9.54 -19.40
C ALA A 255 13.15 10.46 -19.59
N LYS A 256 13.13 11.58 -18.88
CA LYS A 256 14.17 12.62 -18.84
C LYS A 256 14.58 12.85 -17.40
N THR A 257 15.83 13.28 -17.19
CA THR A 257 16.29 13.72 -15.87
C THR A 257 15.66 15.06 -15.52
N TRP A 258 15.64 15.41 -14.24
CA TRP A 258 15.19 16.73 -13.80
C TRP A 258 16.00 17.85 -14.47
N GLU A 259 17.31 17.68 -14.62
CA GLU A 259 18.18 18.66 -15.31
C GLU A 259 17.76 18.88 -16.78
N GLU A 260 17.39 17.81 -17.49
CA GLU A 260 16.88 17.91 -18.86
C GLU A 260 15.53 18.66 -18.89
N LEU A 261 14.64 18.37 -17.95
CA LEU A 261 13.34 19.02 -17.83
C LEU A 261 13.46 20.51 -17.46
N VAL A 262 14.38 20.86 -16.55
CA VAL A 262 14.69 22.26 -16.20
C VAL A 262 15.04 23.06 -17.45
N LYS A 263 15.92 22.53 -18.32
CA LYS A 263 16.32 23.18 -19.57
C LYS A 263 15.18 23.27 -20.58
N GLU A 264 14.42 22.18 -20.75
CA GLU A 264 13.34 22.12 -21.74
C GLU A 264 12.14 23.00 -21.42
N TYR A 265 11.85 23.16 -20.12
CA TYR A 265 10.72 23.93 -19.62
C TYR A 265 11.15 25.26 -19.01
N ASN A 266 12.44 25.64 -19.10
CA ASN A 266 13.00 26.88 -18.56
C ASN A 266 12.65 27.12 -17.08
N ILE A 267 12.75 26.08 -16.25
CA ILE A 267 12.38 26.14 -14.83
C ILE A 267 13.36 27.04 -14.07
N ASP A 268 12.84 27.91 -13.21
CA ASP A 268 13.64 28.81 -12.39
C ASP A 268 14.16 28.05 -11.16
N THR A 269 15.43 27.64 -11.20
CA THR A 269 16.09 26.89 -10.12
C THR A 269 16.50 27.77 -8.94
N SER A 270 16.17 29.06 -8.94
CA SER A 270 16.34 29.92 -7.75
C SER A 270 15.14 29.86 -6.79
N LEU A 271 14.04 29.26 -7.23
CA LEU A 271 12.85 28.99 -6.40
C LEU A 271 13.10 27.80 -5.47
N GLU A 272 12.34 27.71 -4.37
CA GLU A 272 12.28 26.49 -3.56
C GLU A 272 11.75 25.31 -4.38
N GLU A 273 12.20 24.10 -4.04
CA GLU A 273 12.00 22.87 -4.80
C GLU A 273 10.52 22.57 -5.13
N PRO A 274 9.55 22.73 -4.20
CA PRO A 274 8.14 22.53 -4.52
C PRO A 274 7.61 23.54 -5.55
N GLU A 275 8.09 24.79 -5.53
CA GLU A 275 7.68 25.81 -6.50
C GLU A 275 8.31 25.55 -7.87
N GLN A 276 9.54 25.00 -7.93
CA GLN A 276 10.11 24.51 -9.18
C GLN A 276 9.25 23.40 -9.82
N ILE A 277 8.79 22.43 -9.02
CA ILE A 277 7.94 21.33 -9.49
C ILE A 277 6.58 21.85 -9.94
N LYS A 278 5.97 22.76 -9.18
CA LYS A 278 4.69 23.38 -9.55
C LYS A 278 4.79 24.12 -10.88
N MET A 279 5.83 24.93 -11.05
CA MET A 279 6.14 25.63 -12.30
C MET A 279 6.33 24.65 -13.47
N TYR A 280 6.98 23.52 -13.23
CA TYR A 280 7.12 22.44 -14.21
C TYR A 280 5.78 21.83 -14.61
N GLU A 281 4.96 21.46 -13.64
CA GLU A 281 3.63 20.86 -13.87
C GLU A 281 2.66 21.81 -14.58
N GLU A 282 2.76 23.12 -14.33
CA GLU A 282 2.00 24.13 -15.08
C GLU A 282 2.46 24.20 -16.53
N ARG A 283 3.75 24.38 -16.79
CA ARG A 283 4.29 24.57 -18.14
C ARG A 283 4.18 23.34 -19.04
N ARG A 284 4.21 22.14 -18.48
CA ARG A 284 4.09 20.91 -19.26
C ARG A 284 2.65 20.58 -19.66
N LYS A 285 1.64 21.15 -18.99
CA LYS A 285 0.24 21.03 -19.40
C LYS A 285 -0.02 21.75 -20.72
N ASP A 286 0.58 22.92 -20.90
CA ASP A 286 0.40 23.74 -22.11
C ASP A 286 1.08 23.18 -23.37
N LYS A 287 1.97 22.19 -23.21
CA LYS A 287 2.70 21.53 -24.32
C LYS A 287 2.09 20.17 -24.74
N LYS A 288 1.07 19.66 -24.05
CA LYS A 288 0.38 18.40 -24.40
C LYS A 288 -0.81 18.68 -25.31
#